data_AF-A0A818EP88-F1
#
_entry.id   AF-A0A818EP88-F1
#
_cell.length_a   1.000
_cell.length_b   1.000
_cell.length_c   1.000
_cell.angle_alpha   90.00
_cell.angle_beta   90.00
_cell.angle_gamma   90.00
#
_symmetry.space_group_name_H-M   'P 1'
#
loop_
_entity.id
_entity.type
_entity.pdbx_description
1 polymer ?
#
loop_
_entity_poly.entity_id
_entity_poly.type
_entity_poly.pdbx_seq_one_letter_code
_entity_poly.pdbx_strand_id
1 'polypeptide(L)'
;IDLYCKSEEQKLNQSIELLINKDEIISFILQIDSTLIDKKYLLKICFKFYENNINEIENIREFEHLYSSSNYLDWFINQTFLYRLLIKSLQIFNIEIIFLLRFFLQDIYQQLTYCSTVYERVYHGQLMTIDQINLINQSINDKYLRFNSFIIANRNEEQV
;
A
#
# COMPACT_ATOMS: atom_id res chain seq x y z
N ILE A 1 25.60 -19.14 -26.17
CA ILE A 1 25.89 -19.33 -24.73
C ILE A 1 25.42 -18.08 -23.96
N ASP A 2 25.79 -16.88 -24.38
CA ASP A 2 25.35 -15.61 -23.73
C ASP A 2 23.83 -15.32 -23.69
N LEU A 3 23.06 -15.80 -24.67
CA LEU A 3 21.59 -15.64 -24.69
C LEU A 3 20.88 -16.56 -23.69
N TYR A 4 21.46 -17.73 -23.38
CA TYR A 4 20.90 -18.67 -22.41
C TYR A 4 21.18 -18.20 -20.98
N CYS A 5 22.40 -17.70 -20.70
CA CYS A 5 22.76 -17.16 -19.39
C CYS A 5 21.89 -15.95 -18.98
N LYS A 6 21.59 -15.03 -19.90
CA LYS A 6 20.67 -13.91 -19.61
C LYS A 6 19.26 -14.36 -19.25
N SER A 7 18.79 -15.47 -19.85
CA SER A 7 17.46 -16.01 -19.58
C SER A 7 17.36 -16.67 -18.21
N GLU A 8 18.45 -17.30 -17.73
CA GLU A 8 18.50 -17.90 -16.39
C GLU A 8 18.78 -16.85 -15.32
N GLU A 9 19.59 -15.82 -15.59
CA GLU A 9 19.73 -14.65 -14.70
C GLU A 9 18.41 -13.90 -14.55
N GLN A 10 17.63 -13.72 -15.63
CA GLN A 10 16.30 -13.12 -15.54
C GLN A 10 15.34 -13.99 -14.74
N LYS A 11 15.32 -15.31 -14.98
CA LYS A 11 14.49 -16.23 -14.19
C LYS A 11 14.92 -16.27 -12.73
N LEU A 12 16.21 -16.23 -12.44
CA LEU A 12 16.75 -16.19 -11.08
C LEU A 12 16.42 -14.86 -10.42
N ASN A 13 16.50 -13.73 -11.11
CA ASN A 13 16.09 -12.42 -10.59
C ASN A 13 14.58 -12.34 -10.36
N GLN A 14 13.76 -12.90 -11.27
CA GLN A 14 12.32 -13.08 -11.05
C GLN A 14 12.05 -14.01 -9.85
N SER A 15 12.84 -15.06 -9.71
CA SER A 15 12.76 -16.01 -8.59
C SER A 15 13.23 -15.39 -7.27
N ILE A 16 14.18 -14.46 -7.29
CA ILE A 16 14.66 -13.68 -6.13
C ILE A 16 13.63 -12.61 -5.75
N GLU A 17 13.00 -11.94 -6.72
CA GLU A 17 11.82 -11.09 -6.49
C GLU A 17 10.64 -11.87 -5.92
N LEU A 18 10.52 -13.17 -6.25
CA LEU A 18 9.56 -14.11 -5.68
C LEU A 18 9.98 -14.66 -4.30
N LEU A 19 11.28 -14.71 -3.98
CA LEU A 19 11.81 -15.27 -2.73
C LEU A 19 11.78 -14.28 -1.57
N ILE A 20 11.77 -12.99 -1.84
CA ILE A 20 11.39 -12.00 -0.84
C ILE A 20 9.87 -12.09 -0.69
N ASN A 21 9.43 -12.88 0.28
CA ASN A 21 8.02 -12.92 0.64
C ASN A 21 7.64 -11.52 1.18
N LYS A 22 6.96 -10.73 0.33
CA LYS A 22 6.54 -9.36 0.66
C LYS A 22 5.82 -9.31 2.00
N ASP A 23 5.05 -10.35 2.33
CA ASP A 23 4.29 -10.42 3.58
C ASP A 23 5.21 -10.61 4.80
N GLU A 24 6.33 -11.34 4.66
CA GLU A 24 7.33 -11.49 5.73
C GLU A 24 8.06 -10.18 6.00
N ILE A 25 8.43 -9.44 4.95
CA ILE A 25 9.03 -8.10 5.11
C ILE A 25 8.05 -7.15 5.79
N ILE A 26 6.79 -7.10 5.33
CA ILE A 26 5.79 -6.25 5.97
C ILE A 26 5.62 -6.65 7.44
N SER A 27 5.54 -7.94 7.74
CA SER A 27 5.44 -8.44 9.12
C SER A 27 6.63 -8.01 9.98
N PHE A 28 7.84 -8.05 9.44
CA PHE A 28 9.04 -7.56 10.12
C PHE A 28 9.00 -6.05 10.35
N ILE A 29 8.65 -5.26 9.32
CA ILE A 29 8.53 -3.79 9.43
C ILE A 29 7.52 -3.41 10.51
N LEU A 30 6.40 -4.13 10.62
CA LEU A 30 5.36 -3.88 11.62
C LEU A 30 5.82 -4.13 13.07
N GLN A 31 6.88 -4.91 13.29
CA GLN A 31 7.47 -5.16 14.61
C GLN A 31 8.46 -4.07 15.04
N ILE A 32 8.87 -3.18 14.13
CA ILE A 32 9.84 -2.13 14.40
C ILE A 32 9.13 -0.86 14.87
N ASP A 33 9.53 -0.33 16.03
CA ASP A 33 8.97 0.92 16.52
C ASP A 33 9.22 2.08 15.54
N SER A 34 8.18 2.90 15.37
CA SER A 34 8.30 4.14 14.63
C SER A 34 8.84 5.26 15.50
N THR A 35 9.68 6.13 14.93
CA THR A 35 10.20 7.30 15.64
C THR A 35 9.60 8.59 15.09
N LEU A 36 9.63 9.64 15.91
CA LEU A 36 9.26 10.99 15.47
C LEU A 36 10.15 11.48 14.31
N ILE A 37 11.37 10.96 14.19
CA ILE A 37 12.30 11.30 13.11
C ILE A 37 11.79 10.74 11.78
N ASP A 38 11.29 9.50 11.78
CA ASP A 38 10.70 8.87 10.58
C ASP A 38 9.51 9.68 10.06
N LYS A 39 8.58 10.06 10.95
CA LYS A 39 7.42 10.90 10.60
C LYS A 39 7.88 12.22 9.98
N LYS A 40 8.84 12.92 10.60
CA LYS A 40 9.36 14.19 10.06
C LYS A 40 10.03 14.02 8.70
N TYR A 41 10.77 12.93 8.49
CA TYR A 41 11.41 12.64 7.22
C TYR A 41 10.37 12.35 6.12
N LEU A 42 9.33 11.56 6.43
CA LEU A 42 8.20 11.32 5.55
C LEU A 42 7.52 12.64 5.12
N LEU A 43 7.24 13.53 6.07
CA LEU A 43 6.59 14.81 5.77
C LEU A 43 7.45 15.69 4.87
N LYS A 44 8.77 15.70 5.08
CA LYS A 44 9.71 16.40 4.19
C LYS A 44 9.64 15.88 2.75
N ILE A 45 9.54 14.56 2.57
CA ILE A 45 9.36 13.95 1.25
C ILE A 45 8.02 14.39 0.65
N CYS A 46 6.94 14.36 1.45
CA CYS A 46 5.60 14.74 1.00
C CYS A 46 5.52 16.21 0.57
N PHE A 47 6.05 17.13 1.38
CA PHE A 47 6.07 18.56 1.03
C PHE A 47 6.81 18.84 -0.28
N LYS A 48 7.92 18.13 -0.52
CA LYS A 48 8.65 18.24 -1.78
C LYS A 48 7.86 17.65 -2.96
N PHE A 49 7.25 16.49 -2.77
CA PHE A 49 6.47 15.82 -3.83
C PHE A 49 5.23 16.63 -4.24
N TYR A 50 4.57 17.28 -3.28
CA TYR A 50 3.36 18.07 -3.48
C TYR A 50 3.61 19.58 -3.51
N GLU A 51 4.84 20.04 -3.80
CA GLU A 51 5.22 21.46 -3.72
C GLU A 51 4.34 22.40 -4.57
N ASN A 52 3.74 21.87 -5.65
CA ASN A 52 2.87 22.60 -6.56
C ASN A 52 1.37 22.34 -6.33
N ASN A 53 1.00 21.62 -5.27
CA ASN A 53 -0.37 21.30 -4.92
C ASN A 53 -0.73 21.88 -3.55
N ILE A 54 -1.28 23.10 -3.56
CA ILE A 54 -1.62 23.87 -2.34
C ILE A 54 -2.56 23.07 -1.43
N ASN A 55 -3.57 22.39 -1.99
CA ASN A 55 -4.53 21.61 -1.22
C ASN A 55 -3.83 20.48 -0.46
N GLU A 56 -2.88 19.79 -1.09
CA GLU A 56 -2.13 18.72 -0.41
C GLU A 56 -1.11 19.27 0.58
N ILE A 57 -0.52 20.45 0.34
CA ILE A 57 0.33 21.10 1.33
C ILE A 57 -0.45 21.39 2.61
N GLU A 58 -1.69 21.89 2.51
CA GLU A 58 -2.53 22.10 3.70
C GLU A 58 -2.91 20.77 4.37
N ASN A 59 -3.28 19.72 3.61
CA ASN A 59 -3.53 18.39 4.16
C ASN A 59 -2.30 17.84 4.92
N ILE A 60 -1.09 18.06 4.41
CA ILE A 60 0.16 17.62 5.06
C ILE A 60 0.37 18.37 6.38
N ARG A 61 0.09 19.69 6.43
CA ARG A 61 0.18 20.48 7.66
C ARG A 61 -0.85 20.03 8.69
N GLU A 62 -2.10 19.84 8.27
CA GLU A 62 -3.15 19.31 9.16
C GLU A 62 -2.75 17.94 9.71
N PHE A 63 -2.23 17.05 8.86
CA PHE A 63 -1.73 15.76 9.30
C PHE A 63 -0.58 15.86 10.31
N GLU A 64 0.35 16.79 10.11
CA GLU A 64 1.47 17.00 11.03
C GLU A 64 0.98 17.31 12.45
N HIS A 65 -0.06 18.14 12.57
CA HIS A 65 -0.59 18.63 13.84
C HIS A 65 -1.70 17.76 14.45
N LEU A 66 -2.55 17.14 13.64
CA LEU A 66 -3.79 16.50 14.08
C LEU A 66 -3.74 14.97 14.03
N TYR A 67 -2.74 14.37 13.38
CA TYR A 67 -2.63 12.91 13.35
C TYR A 67 -2.32 12.32 14.72
N SER A 68 -3.07 11.29 15.07
CA SER A 68 -2.85 10.40 16.21
C SER A 68 -3.23 8.96 15.81
N SER A 69 -2.80 7.98 16.59
CA SER A 69 -3.24 6.59 16.38
C SER A 69 -4.75 6.40 16.58
N SER A 70 -5.43 7.31 17.28
CA SER A 70 -6.87 7.23 17.51
C SER A 70 -7.74 7.69 16.34
N ASN A 71 -7.19 8.47 15.40
CA ASN A 71 -7.90 8.99 14.22
C ASN A 71 -7.29 8.52 12.89
N TYR A 72 -6.49 7.46 12.91
CA TYR A 72 -5.85 6.89 11.71
C TYR A 72 -6.87 6.60 10.58
N LEU A 73 -8.08 6.15 10.93
CA LEU A 73 -9.09 5.76 9.95
C LEU A 73 -9.56 6.95 9.10
N ASP A 74 -9.67 8.14 9.68
CA ASP A 74 -10.04 9.36 8.95
C ASP A 74 -9.00 9.67 7.86
N TRP A 75 -7.71 9.54 8.20
CA TRP A 75 -6.61 9.73 7.26
C TRP A 75 -6.53 8.63 6.19
N PHE A 76 -7.01 7.43 6.50
CA PHE A 76 -7.07 6.31 5.58
C PHE A 76 -8.23 6.46 4.57
N ILE A 77 -9.43 6.84 5.04
CA ILE A 77 -10.64 6.90 4.21
C ILE A 77 -10.71 8.18 3.38
N ASN A 78 -10.21 9.32 3.87
CA ASN A 78 -10.33 10.61 3.18
C ASN A 78 -9.48 10.74 1.89
N GLN A 79 -8.82 9.65 1.45
CA GLN A 79 -8.04 9.56 0.21
C GLN A 79 -7.05 10.72 -0.02
N THR A 80 -6.51 11.28 1.07
CA THR A 80 -5.52 12.37 1.07
C THR A 80 -4.16 11.88 0.57
N PHE A 81 -3.13 12.74 0.57
CA PHE A 81 -1.76 12.35 0.24
C PHE A 81 -1.31 11.05 0.94
N LEU A 82 -1.69 10.84 2.20
CA LEU A 82 -1.22 9.74 3.02
C LEU A 82 -1.74 8.39 2.52
N TYR A 83 -3.05 8.29 2.28
CA TYR A 83 -3.67 7.11 1.68
C TYR A 83 -3.02 6.80 0.34
N ARG A 84 -2.90 7.79 -0.56
CA ARG A 84 -2.34 7.56 -1.89
C ARG A 84 -0.88 7.13 -1.83
N LEU A 85 -0.08 7.71 -0.94
CA LEU A 85 1.32 7.35 -0.73
C LEU A 85 1.44 5.92 -0.17
N LEU A 86 0.57 5.55 0.78
CA LEU A 86 0.52 4.20 1.32
C LEU A 86 0.14 3.17 0.26
N ILE A 87 -0.99 3.37 -0.41
CA ILE A 87 -1.47 2.43 -1.43
C ILE A 87 -0.44 2.27 -2.54
N LYS A 88 0.12 3.38 -3.05
CA LYS A 88 1.11 3.33 -4.11
C LYS A 88 2.39 2.63 -3.67
N SER A 89 2.89 2.91 -2.47
CA SER A 89 4.12 2.30 -1.95
C SER A 89 3.96 0.80 -1.76
N LEU A 90 2.81 0.33 -1.25
CA LEU A 90 2.48 -1.09 -1.15
C LEU A 90 2.38 -1.76 -2.54
N GLN A 91 1.68 -1.13 -3.49
CA GLN A 91 1.50 -1.67 -4.85
C GLN A 91 2.84 -1.91 -5.58
N ILE A 92 3.77 -0.95 -5.50
CA ILE A 92 5.10 -1.06 -6.14
C ILE A 92 6.16 -1.64 -5.21
N PHE A 93 5.78 -2.01 -3.98
CA PHE A 93 6.66 -2.50 -2.94
C PHE A 93 7.87 -1.58 -2.66
N ASN A 94 7.62 -0.27 -2.55
CA ASN A 94 8.64 0.70 -2.16
C ASN A 94 8.92 0.61 -0.65
N ILE A 95 9.88 -0.22 -0.28
CA ILE A 95 10.22 -0.54 1.11
C ILE A 95 10.60 0.70 1.91
N GLU A 96 11.30 1.67 1.33
CA GLU A 96 11.72 2.90 2.03
C GLU A 96 10.50 3.69 2.50
N ILE A 97 9.53 3.92 1.61
CA ILE A 97 8.30 4.64 1.95
C ILE A 97 7.40 3.82 2.89
N ILE A 98 7.29 2.50 2.66
CA ILE A 98 6.56 1.59 3.56
C ILE A 98 7.14 1.66 4.97
N PHE A 99 8.47 1.64 5.11
CA PHE A 99 9.15 1.72 6.40
C PHE A 99 8.86 3.05 7.10
N LEU A 100 8.85 4.17 6.37
CA LEU A 100 8.49 5.47 6.94
C LEU A 100 7.02 5.56 7.33
N LEU A 101 6.14 4.86 6.61
CA LEU A 101 4.70 4.75 6.91
C LEU A 101 4.36 3.71 7.97
N ARG A 102 5.35 3.02 8.56
CA ARG A 102 5.10 1.90 9.48
C ARG A 102 4.25 2.28 10.70
N PHE A 103 4.35 3.52 11.18
CA PHE A 103 3.50 4.02 12.27
C PHE A 103 2.01 3.94 11.88
N PHE A 104 1.69 4.37 10.66
CA PHE A 104 0.32 4.38 10.15
C PHE A 104 -0.17 2.97 9.82
N LEU A 105 0.73 2.13 9.28
CA LEU A 105 0.45 0.73 9.06
C LEU A 105 0.18 -0.02 10.38
N GLN A 106 0.97 0.22 11.42
CA GLN A 106 0.77 -0.36 12.75
C GLN A 106 -0.62 -0.02 13.29
N ASP A 107 -1.03 1.26 13.21
CA ASP A 107 -2.35 1.71 13.65
C ASP A 107 -3.49 1.00 12.88
N ILE A 108 -3.36 0.85 11.56
CA ILE A 108 -4.34 0.12 10.71
C ILE A 108 -4.37 -1.37 11.10
N TYR A 109 -3.23 -2.03 11.16
CA TYR A 109 -3.14 -3.47 11.43
C TYR A 109 -3.66 -3.84 12.81
N GLN A 110 -3.33 -3.04 13.83
CA GLN A 110 -3.85 -3.24 15.19
C GLN A 110 -5.38 -3.28 15.19
N GLN A 111 -6.02 -2.38 14.45
CA GLN A 111 -7.48 -2.30 14.41
C GLN A 111 -8.09 -3.44 13.60
N LEU A 112 -7.46 -3.82 12.48
CA LEU A 112 -7.88 -4.99 11.71
C LEU A 112 -7.78 -6.29 12.51
N THR A 113 -6.82 -6.43 13.42
CA THR A 113 -6.72 -7.61 14.31
C THR A 113 -7.86 -7.74 15.32
N TYR A 114 -8.53 -6.64 15.68
CA TYR A 114 -9.68 -6.68 16.60
C TYR A 114 -11.02 -6.88 15.87
N CYS A 115 -11.06 -6.77 14.54
CA CYS A 115 -12.27 -6.97 13.77
C CYS A 115 -12.61 -8.47 13.63
N SER A 116 -13.85 -8.84 13.94
CA SER A 116 -14.36 -10.17 13.65
C SER A 116 -14.46 -10.40 12.14
N THR A 117 -14.10 -11.59 11.67
CA THR A 117 -14.31 -11.98 10.27
C THR A 117 -15.81 -12.03 9.96
N VAL A 118 -16.25 -11.25 8.97
CA VAL A 118 -17.63 -11.22 8.49
C VAL A 118 -17.65 -11.63 7.03
N TYR A 119 -18.61 -12.47 6.65
CA TYR A 119 -18.90 -12.78 5.26
C TYR A 119 -19.94 -11.80 4.74
N GLU A 120 -19.50 -10.80 3.98
CA GLU A 120 -20.36 -9.77 3.40
C GLU A 120 -20.00 -9.56 1.92
N ARG A 121 -21.01 -9.27 1.08
CA ARG A 121 -20.75 -8.84 -0.29
C ARG A 121 -20.40 -7.35 -0.28
N VAL A 122 -19.27 -7.03 -0.87
CA VAL A 122 -18.78 -5.66 -1.05
C VAL A 122 -18.36 -5.44 -2.49
N TYR A 123 -18.30 -4.18 -2.89
CA TYR A 123 -18.04 -3.74 -4.25
C TYR A 123 -16.85 -2.78 -4.24
N HIS A 124 -15.89 -3.01 -5.12
CA HIS A 124 -14.70 -2.17 -5.26
C HIS A 124 -14.47 -1.85 -6.74
N GLY A 125 -14.34 -0.57 -7.04
CA GLY A 125 -14.05 -0.08 -8.38
C GLY A 125 -12.55 -0.01 -8.58
N GLN A 126 -12.06 -0.66 -9.63
CA GLN A 126 -10.63 -0.66 -9.94
C GLN A 126 -10.40 -0.26 -11.40
N LEU A 127 -9.66 0.85 -11.58
CA LEU A 127 -9.12 1.20 -12.89
C LEU A 127 -7.99 0.23 -13.23
N MET A 128 -8.10 -0.46 -14.36
CA MET A 128 -7.13 -1.44 -14.82
C MET A 128 -6.72 -1.18 -16.26
N THR A 129 -5.46 -1.44 -16.58
CA THR A 129 -5.00 -1.47 -17.97
C THR A 129 -5.48 -2.74 -18.67
N ILE A 130 -5.52 -2.72 -20.00
CA ILE A 130 -5.87 -3.90 -20.79
C ILE A 130 -4.93 -5.07 -20.48
N ASP A 131 -3.65 -4.80 -20.26
CA ASP A 131 -2.66 -5.82 -19.90
C ASP A 131 -2.96 -6.46 -18.54
N GLN A 132 -3.37 -5.68 -17.54
CA GLN A 132 -3.79 -6.19 -16.23
C GLN A 132 -5.04 -7.07 -16.35
N ILE A 133 -6.01 -6.66 -17.17
CA ILE A 133 -7.21 -7.47 -17.45
C ILE A 133 -6.83 -8.78 -18.14
N ASN A 134 -5.94 -8.73 -19.13
CA ASN A 134 -5.46 -9.92 -19.82
C ASN A 134 -4.72 -10.88 -18.87
N LEU A 135 -3.90 -10.34 -17.95
CA LEU A 135 -3.21 -11.13 -16.94
C LEU A 135 -4.19 -11.80 -15.97
N ILE A 136 -5.23 -11.09 -15.54
CA ILE A 136 -6.32 -11.68 -14.76
C ILE A 136 -7.00 -12.80 -15.57
N ASN A 137 -7.37 -12.54 -16.82
CA ASN A 137 -8.03 -13.52 -17.67
C ASN A 137 -7.20 -14.79 -17.89
N GLN A 138 -5.88 -14.65 -18.02
CA GLN A 138 -4.94 -15.77 -18.16
C GLN A 138 -4.77 -16.56 -16.85
N SER A 139 -4.93 -15.91 -15.70
CA SER A 139 -4.82 -16.51 -14.36
C SER A 139 -6.16 -16.93 -13.75
N ILE A 140 -7.28 -16.87 -14.51
CA ILE A 140 -8.60 -17.36 -14.05
C ILE A 140 -8.52 -18.83 -13.58
N ASN A 141 -7.63 -19.62 -14.17
CA ASN A 141 -7.42 -21.02 -13.77
C ASN A 141 -6.61 -21.16 -12.45
N ASP A 142 -5.90 -20.12 -12.02
CA ASP A 142 -5.00 -20.13 -10.85
C ASP A 142 -5.73 -19.93 -9.50
N LYS A 143 -7.08 -19.91 -9.51
CA LYS A 143 -8.01 -19.92 -8.36
C LYS A 143 -7.93 -18.75 -7.36
N TYR A 144 -6.84 -17.98 -7.34
CA TYR A 144 -6.61 -16.93 -6.36
C TYR A 144 -6.18 -15.63 -7.03
N LEU A 145 -6.75 -14.52 -6.55
CA LEU A 145 -6.27 -13.17 -6.83
C LEU A 145 -5.58 -12.62 -5.58
N ARG A 146 -4.37 -12.11 -5.76
CA ARG A 146 -3.62 -11.45 -4.68
C ARG A 146 -3.65 -9.95 -4.90
N PHE A 147 -4.00 -9.23 -3.84
CA PHE A 147 -3.88 -7.78 -3.78
C PHE A 147 -2.67 -7.41 -2.93
N ASN A 148 -1.79 -6.56 -3.47
CA ASN A 148 -0.58 -6.10 -2.77
C ASN A 148 -0.83 -4.82 -1.97
N SER A 149 -2.08 -4.53 -1.61
CA SER A 149 -2.47 -3.31 -0.90
C SER A 149 -3.82 -3.49 -0.21
N PHE A 150 -4.24 -2.50 0.56
CA PHE A 150 -5.56 -2.48 1.17
C PHE A 150 -6.65 -2.18 0.13
N ILE A 151 -7.85 -2.70 0.37
CA ILE A 151 -9.03 -2.48 -0.46
C ILE A 151 -10.05 -1.67 0.36
N ILE A 152 -10.46 -0.52 -0.17
CA ILE A 152 -11.65 0.19 0.28
C ILE A 152 -12.81 -0.25 -0.62
N ALA A 153 -13.87 -0.75 -0.02
CA ALA A 153 -15.03 -1.25 -0.74
C ALA A 153 -16.33 -0.68 -0.17
N ASN A 154 -17.34 -0.54 -1.02
CA ASN A 154 -18.69 -0.12 -0.64
C ASN A 154 -19.61 -1.33 -0.47
N ARG A 155 -20.61 -1.18 0.39
CA ARG A 155 -21.69 -2.19 0.53
C ARG A 155 -22.70 -2.12 -0.61
N ASN A 156 -22.82 -0.96 -1.23
CA ASN A 156 -23.77 -0.70 -2.31
C ASN A 156 -23.02 -0.59 -3.64
N GLU A 157 -23.48 -1.36 -4.62
CA GLU A 157 -22.90 -1.38 -5.97
C GLU A 157 -22.99 -0.03 -6.68
N GLU A 158 -24.09 0.71 -6.46
CA GLU A 158 -24.34 2.02 -7.08
C GLU A 158 -23.37 3.13 -6.63
N GLN A 159 -22.57 2.87 -5.60
CA GLN A 159 -21.60 3.81 -5.03
C GLN A 159 -20.17 3.57 -5.53
N VAL A 160 -19.99 2.71 -6.52
CA VAL A 160 -18.71 2.28 -7.10
C VAL A 160 -18.63 2.71 -8.55
#